data_AF-A0A497A097-F1
#
_entry.id   AF-A0A497A097-F1
#
_cell.length_a   1.000
_cell.length_b   1.000
_cell.length_c   1.000
_cell.angle_alpha   90.00
_cell.angle_beta   90.00
_cell.angle_gamma   90.00
#
_symmetry.space_group_name_H-M   'P 1'
#
loop_
_entity.id
_entity.type
_entity.pdbx_description
1 polymer ?
#
loop_
_entity_poly.entity_id
_entity_poly.type
_entity_poly.pdbx_seq_one_letter_code
_entity_poly.pdbx_strand_id
1 'polypeptide(L)'
;MLTRIIHQSPQLVTFFESLGLPLTKPQKRHLINLTDGILVTEGKKTLANIQRRFVEAPDPSNMADFLRISPWSTEEVRRRLQRFMVKGALEIAEAKGDPRIILLAVDDSIAEKDKQTSRLEAV
;
A
#
# COMPACT_ATOMS: atom_id res chain seq x y z
N MET A 1 20.64 8.33 9.05
CA MET A 1 19.83 7.55 8.10
C MET A 1 19.44 8.50 6.96
N LEU A 2 20.08 8.43 5.79
CA LEU A 2 19.87 9.41 4.71
C LEU A 2 18.39 9.44 4.29
N THR A 3 17.83 10.65 4.15
CA THR A 3 16.51 10.91 3.56
C THR A 3 16.59 10.55 2.08
N ARG A 4 15.66 9.74 1.58
CA ARG A 4 15.77 9.12 0.23
C ARG A 4 14.62 9.49 -0.71
N ILE A 5 13.48 9.93 -0.17
CA ILE A 5 12.31 10.26 -0.97
C ILE A 5 12.24 11.78 -1.13
N ILE A 6 12.65 12.24 -2.30
CA ILE A 6 12.55 13.63 -2.76
C ILE A 6 11.26 13.82 -3.58
N HIS A 7 10.92 12.83 -4.40
CA HIS A 7 9.69 12.77 -5.20
C HIS A 7 9.07 11.38 -5.08
N GLN A 8 7.75 11.31 -5.25
CA GLN A 8 7.04 10.02 -5.33
C GLN A 8 7.52 9.21 -6.53
N SER A 9 7.65 7.89 -6.38
CA SER A 9 7.92 6.99 -7.51
C SER A 9 6.84 7.14 -8.61
N PRO A 10 7.22 7.47 -9.86
CA PRO A 10 6.27 7.53 -10.98
C PRO A 10 5.55 6.21 -11.21
N GLN A 11 6.25 5.08 -11.01
CA GLN A 11 5.68 3.74 -11.16
C GLN A 11 4.58 3.49 -10.13
N LEU A 12 4.78 3.90 -8.87
CA LEU A 12 3.74 3.81 -7.84
C LEU A 12 2.55 4.71 -8.16
N VAL A 13 2.80 5.93 -8.63
CA VAL A 13 1.73 6.87 -9.03
C VAL A 13 0.89 6.23 -10.14
N THR A 14 1.51 5.77 -11.22
CA THR A 14 0.81 5.09 -12.33
C THR A 14 0.06 3.84 -11.87
N PHE A 15 0.67 3.04 -11.00
CA PHE A 15 0.01 1.87 -10.42
C PHE A 15 -1.27 2.27 -9.66
N PHE A 16 -1.18 3.18 -8.68
CA PHE A 16 -2.36 3.59 -7.91
C PHE A 16 -3.41 4.32 -8.75
N GLU A 17 -3.00 5.02 -9.82
CA GLU A 17 -3.92 5.58 -10.81
C GLU A 17 -4.67 4.52 -11.58
N SER A 18 -4.00 3.45 -12.01
CA SER A 18 -4.62 2.34 -12.74
C SER A 18 -5.66 1.58 -11.91
N LEU A 19 -5.55 1.62 -10.58
CA LEU A 19 -6.54 1.03 -9.68
C LEU A 19 -7.87 1.80 -9.66
N GLY A 20 -7.87 3.07 -10.04
CA GLY A 20 -9.07 3.91 -10.07
C GLY A 20 -9.76 4.06 -8.71
N LEU A 21 -9.00 4.03 -7.61
CA LEU A 21 -9.54 4.05 -6.25
C LEU A 21 -10.38 5.33 -6.01
N PRO A 22 -11.53 5.25 -5.31
CA PRO A 22 -12.37 6.42 -5.01
C PRO A 22 -11.78 7.22 -3.84
N LEU A 23 -10.54 7.70 -3.99
CA LEU A 23 -9.81 8.45 -2.99
C LEU A 23 -9.80 9.94 -3.35
N THR A 24 -9.94 10.79 -2.34
CA THR A 24 -9.66 12.22 -2.50
C THR A 24 -8.18 12.46 -2.82
N LYS A 25 -7.85 13.63 -3.37
CA LYS A 25 -6.46 13.99 -3.67
C LYS A 25 -5.52 13.85 -2.45
N PRO A 26 -5.89 14.33 -1.23
CA PRO A 26 -5.06 14.13 -0.04
C PRO A 26 -4.86 12.65 0.31
N GLN A 27 -5.93 11.84 0.27
CA GLN A 27 -5.86 10.42 0.57
C GLN A 27 -4.96 9.65 -0.38
N LYS A 28 -5.09 9.93 -1.69
CA LYS A 28 -4.21 9.35 -2.71
C LYS A 28 -2.73 9.70 -2.45
N ARG A 29 -2.44 10.96 -2.09
CA ARG A 29 -1.09 11.39 -1.74
C ARG A 29 -0.55 10.65 -0.51
N HIS A 30 -1.36 10.51 0.54
CA HIS A 30 -0.96 9.77 1.74
C HIS A 30 -0.74 8.28 1.47
N LEU A 31 -1.59 7.66 0.66
CA LEU A 31 -1.44 6.27 0.23
C LEU A 31 -0.12 6.06 -0.51
N ILE A 32 0.15 6.87 -1.54
CA ILE A 32 1.38 6.77 -2.34
C ILE A 32 2.61 7.01 -1.47
N ASN A 33 2.61 8.05 -0.64
CA ASN A 33 3.70 8.31 0.29
C ASN A 33 3.92 7.13 1.23
N LEU A 34 2.88 6.63 1.88
CA LEU A 34 3.03 5.51 2.82
C LEU A 34 3.60 4.27 2.11
N THR A 35 3.12 3.92 0.92
CA THR A 35 3.64 2.79 0.14
C THR A 35 5.10 2.99 -0.25
N ASP A 36 5.47 4.16 -0.76
CA ASP A 36 6.85 4.48 -1.15
C ASP A 36 7.79 4.40 0.07
N GLY A 37 7.37 4.99 1.18
CA GLY A 37 8.08 4.93 2.45
C GLY A 37 8.25 3.50 2.98
N ILE A 38 7.23 2.64 2.86
CA ILE A 38 7.33 1.22 3.21
C ILE A 38 8.38 0.50 2.36
N LEU A 39 8.38 0.74 1.05
CA LEU A 39 9.30 0.07 0.12
C LEU A 39 10.76 0.48 0.33
N VAL A 40 11.02 1.76 0.63
CA VAL A 40 12.38 2.30 0.79
C VAL A 40 12.92 2.13 2.21
N THR A 41 12.07 1.90 3.22
CA THR A 41 12.52 1.74 4.61
C THR A 41 13.13 0.36 4.86
N GLU A 42 14.44 0.32 4.99
CA GLU A 42 15.19 -0.84 5.45
C GLU A 42 14.98 -1.10 6.95
N GLY A 43 15.00 -2.37 7.36
CA GLY A 43 14.79 -2.77 8.76
C GLY A 43 13.35 -2.59 9.27
N LYS A 44 13.19 -2.16 10.52
CA LYS A 44 11.88 -2.04 11.19
C LYS A 44 11.08 -0.87 10.61
N LYS A 45 9.92 -1.18 10.02
CA LYS A 45 9.02 -0.24 9.33
C LYS A 45 8.03 0.42 10.29
N THR A 46 8.52 1.14 11.30
CA THR A 46 7.66 1.98 12.14
C THR A 46 7.25 3.24 11.39
N LEU A 47 6.10 3.85 11.73
CA LEU A 47 5.66 5.12 11.12
C LEU A 47 6.75 6.21 11.24
N ALA A 48 7.44 6.28 12.38
CA ALA A 48 8.55 7.21 12.57
C ALA A 48 9.74 6.92 11.64
N ASN A 49 10.08 5.65 11.41
CA ASN A 49 11.18 5.30 10.49
C ASN A 49 10.84 5.58 9.03
N ILE A 50 9.59 5.30 8.64
CA ILE A 50 9.01 5.61 7.33
C ILE A 50 9.01 7.13 7.11
N GLN A 51 8.53 7.91 8.08
CA GLN A 51 8.48 9.36 8.00
C GLN A 51 9.86 9.98 7.79
N ARG A 52 10.90 9.46 8.46
CA ARG A 52 12.30 9.92 8.29
C ARG A 52 12.87 9.62 6.90
N ARG A 53 12.14 8.97 5.99
CA ARG A 53 12.58 8.77 4.60
C ARG A 53 12.24 9.97 3.70
N PHE A 54 11.29 10.81 4.08
CA PHE A 54 10.82 11.96 3.29
C PHE A 54 11.60 13.23 3.60
N VAL A 55 12.06 13.93 2.57
CA VAL A 55 12.77 15.21 2.73
C VAL A 55 11.87 16.30 3.30
N GLU A 56 10.60 16.34 2.87
CA GLU A 56 9.61 17.29 3.37
C GLU A 56 9.21 17.05 4.84
N ALA A 57 9.67 15.96 5.44
CA ALA A 57 9.44 15.59 6.84
C ALA A 57 7.96 15.76 7.27
N PRO A 58 7.00 15.08 6.61
CA PRO A 58 5.59 15.18 6.96
C PRO A 58 5.36 14.78 8.41
N ASP A 59 4.38 15.38 9.09
CA ASP A 59 4.11 15.06 10.48
C ASP A 59 3.73 13.56 10.63
N PRO A 60 4.38 12.79 11.52
CA PRO A 60 4.03 11.39 11.76
C PRO A 60 2.55 11.16 12.13
N SER A 61 1.92 12.12 12.81
CA SER A 61 0.50 12.07 13.15
C SER A 61 -0.40 11.99 11.91
N ASN A 62 -0.04 12.66 10.81
CA ASN A 62 -0.81 12.61 9.56
C ASN A 62 -0.80 11.20 8.94
N MET A 63 0.30 10.46 9.06
CA MET A 63 0.36 9.06 8.59
C MET A 63 -0.49 8.15 9.48
N ALA A 64 -0.45 8.36 10.79
CA ALA A 64 -1.29 7.63 11.73
C ALA A 64 -2.78 7.92 11.50
N ASP A 65 -3.13 9.18 11.28
CA ASP A 65 -4.51 9.61 11.03
C ASP A 65 -5.02 9.13 9.67
N PHE A 66 -4.16 9.06 8.66
CA PHE A 66 -4.51 8.41 7.40
C PHE A 66 -4.91 6.94 7.58
N LEU A 67 -4.23 6.21 8.49
CA LEU A 67 -4.55 4.81 8.77
C LEU A 67 -5.72 4.63 9.74
N ARG A 68 -5.97 5.61 10.62
CA ARG A 68 -6.90 5.48 11.75
C ARG A 68 -8.25 6.14 11.55
N ILE A 69 -8.27 7.33 10.95
CA ILE A 69 -9.49 8.18 10.91
C ILE A 69 -9.85 8.69 9.51
N SER A 70 -8.93 8.62 8.55
CA SER A 70 -9.21 9.01 7.17
C SER A 70 -10.25 8.06 6.55
N PRO A 71 -11.32 8.57 5.92
CA PRO A 71 -12.40 7.73 5.42
C PRO A 71 -12.05 7.11 4.07
N TRP A 72 -11.55 5.88 4.07
CA TRP A 72 -11.37 5.06 2.85
C TRP A 72 -11.71 3.60 3.15
N SER A 73 -12.29 2.88 2.17
CA SER A 73 -12.72 1.48 2.37
C SER A 73 -11.58 0.52 2.04
N THR A 74 -11.21 -0.31 3.03
CA THR A 74 -10.21 -1.37 2.84
C THR A 74 -10.70 -2.43 1.85
N GLU A 75 -12.00 -2.73 1.87
CA GLU A 75 -12.68 -3.70 1.02
C GLU A 75 -12.64 -3.25 -0.44
N GLU A 76 -12.90 -1.96 -0.69
CA GLU A 76 -12.86 -1.43 -2.05
C GLU A 76 -11.43 -1.41 -2.60
N VAL A 77 -10.43 -1.06 -1.77
CA VAL A 77 -9.02 -1.15 -2.16
C VAL A 77 -8.65 -2.60 -2.51
N ARG A 78 -9.01 -3.58 -1.66
CA ARG A 78 -8.76 -5.00 -1.91
C ARG A 78 -9.43 -5.47 -3.20
N ARG A 79 -10.70 -5.13 -3.42
CA ARG A 79 -11.46 -5.49 -4.63
C ARG A 79 -10.81 -4.94 -5.90
N ARG A 80 -10.31 -3.70 -5.86
CA ARG A 80 -9.63 -3.05 -6.99
C ARG A 80 -8.28 -3.69 -7.29
N LEU A 81 -7.50 -4.00 -6.24
CA LEU A 81 -6.25 -4.74 -6.37
C LEU A 81 -6.46 -6.13 -6.96
N GLN A 82 -7.46 -6.89 -6.49
CA GLN A 82 -7.78 -8.21 -7.03
C GLN A 82 -8.14 -8.14 -8.52
N ARG A 83 -9.01 -7.20 -8.92
CA ARG A 83 -9.34 -6.99 -10.33
C ARG A 83 -8.11 -6.64 -11.17
N PHE A 84 -7.24 -5.78 -10.66
CA PHE A 84 -5.98 -5.41 -11.32
C PHE A 84 -5.08 -6.64 -11.52
N MET A 85 -4.88 -7.46 -10.48
CA MET A 85 -4.05 -8.67 -10.57
C MET A 85 -4.61 -9.69 -11.56
N VAL A 86 -5.92 -9.96 -11.52
CA VAL A 86 -6.56 -10.89 -12.46
C VAL A 86 -6.44 -10.39 -13.89
N LYS A 87 -6.70 -9.10 -14.12
CA LYS A 87 -6.54 -8.48 -15.44
C LYS A 87 -5.10 -8.62 -15.94
N GLY A 88 -4.11 -8.27 -15.13
CA GLY A 88 -2.70 -8.38 -15.50
C GLY A 88 -2.28 -9.83 -15.79
N ALA A 89 -2.76 -10.80 -15.01
CA ALA A 89 -2.49 -12.22 -15.25
C ALA A 89 -3.05 -12.70 -16.60
N LEU A 90 -4.26 -12.27 -16.95
CA LEU A 90 -4.89 -12.59 -18.24
C LEU A 90 -4.13 -11.95 -19.42
N GLU A 91 -3.71 -10.69 -19.28
CA GLU A 91 -2.91 -9.99 -20.30
C GLU A 91 -1.55 -10.68 -20.52
N ILE A 92 -0.90 -11.13 -19.44
CA ILE A 92 0.36 -11.89 -19.52
C ILE A 92 0.15 -13.24 -20.23
N ALA A 93 -0.92 -13.97 -19.89
CA ALA A 93 -1.23 -15.24 -20.51
C ALA A 93 -1.52 -15.07 -22.02
N GLU A 94 -2.31 -14.07 -22.38
CA GLU A 94 -2.64 -13.76 -23.78
C GLU A 94 -1.40 -13.38 -24.59
N ALA A 95 -0.50 -12.55 -24.03
CA ALA A 95 0.75 -12.19 -24.68
C ALA A 95 1.70 -13.38 -24.91
N LYS A 96 1.59 -14.44 -24.09
CA LYS A 96 2.39 -15.67 -24.20
C LYS A 96 1.71 -16.76 -25.04
N GLY A 97 0.43 -16.60 -25.40
CA GLY A 97 -0.38 -17.66 -25.99
C GLY A 97 -0.73 -18.78 -25.02
N ASP A 98 -0.62 -18.53 -23.71
CA ASP A 98 -0.97 -19.48 -22.66
C ASP A 98 -2.51 -19.61 -22.55
N PRO A 99 -3.03 -20.76 -22.11
CA PRO A 99 -4.45 -20.90 -21.83
C PRO A 99 -4.86 -19.96 -20.70
N ARG A 100 -6.12 -19.47 -20.73
CA ARG A 100 -6.70 -18.59 -19.71
C ARG A 100 -7.04 -19.36 -18.43
N ILE A 101 -6.02 -19.92 -17.78
CA ILE A 101 -6.10 -20.66 -16.53
C ILE A 101 -5.46 -19.81 -15.43
N ILE A 102 -6.20 -19.57 -14.35
CA ILE A 102 -5.70 -18.87 -13.17
C ILE A 102 -5.46 -19.91 -12.07
N LEU A 103 -4.22 -20.05 -11.64
CA LEU A 103 -3.86 -20.85 -10.47
C LEU A 103 -3.89 -19.94 -9.24
N LEU A 104 -4.74 -20.29 -8.26
CA LEU A 104 -4.84 -19.56 -7.00
C LEU A 104 -4.20 -20.38 -5.89
N ALA A 105 -3.10 -19.88 -5.33
CA ALA A 105 -2.56 -20.39 -4.08
C ALA A 105 -3.34 -19.78 -2.91
N VAL A 106 -3.96 -20.63 -2.10
CA VAL A 106 -4.68 -20.22 -0.89
C VAL A 106 -3.92 -20.78 0.30
N ASP A 107 -3.47 -19.88 1.16
CA ASP A 107 -2.74 -20.17 2.38
C ASP A 107 -3.18 -19.15 3.43
N ASP A 108 -3.27 -19.56 4.69
CA ASP A 108 -3.57 -18.68 5.80
C ASP A 108 -2.30 -18.23 6.54
N SER A 109 -2.34 -17.03 7.10
CA SER A 109 -1.24 -16.53 7.93
C SER A 109 -1.79 -15.79 9.14
N ILE A 110 -1.03 -15.83 10.23
CA ILE A 110 -1.39 -15.14 11.47
C ILE A 110 -0.61 -13.82 11.52
N ALA A 111 -1.33 -12.72 11.63
CA ALA A 111 -0.74 -11.43 11.99
C ALA A 111 -0.80 -11.29 13.51
N GLU A 112 0.20 -11.82 14.22
CA GLU A 112 0.26 -11.69 15.66
C GLU A 112 0.37 -10.20 16.05
N LYS A 113 -0.57 -9.75 16.88
CA LYS A 113 -0.43 -8.44 17.53
C LYS A 113 0.71 -8.50 18.52
N ASP A 114 1.51 -7.44 18.54
CA ASP A 114 2.50 -7.25 19.60
C ASP A 114 1.78 -7.27 20.96
N LYS A 115 2.39 -7.90 21.98
CA LYS A 115 1.82 -8.03 23.33
C LYS A 115 1.37 -6.68 23.89
N GLN A 116 2.07 -5.59 23.57
CA GLN A 116 1.75 -4.22 23.99
C GLN A 116 0.52 -3.64 23.28
N THR A 117 0.10 -4.23 22.17
CA THR A 117 -1.05 -3.79 21.35
C THR A 117 -2.23 -4.76 21.38
N SER A 118 -2.11 -5.86 22.14
CA SER A 118 -3.12 -6.94 22.23
C SER A 118 -4.50 -6.47 22.70
N ARG A 119 -4.57 -5.39 23.47
CA ARG A 119 -5.81 -4.79 23.99
C ARG A 119 -6.35 -3.63 23.14
N LEU A 120 -5.61 -3.21 22.11
CA LEU A 120 -6.13 -2.24 21.15
C LEU A 120 -6.98 -3.01 20.15
N GLU A 121 -8.22 -2.58 19.91
CA GLU A 121 -9.02 -3.16 18.82
C GLU A 121 -8.27 -3.02 17.49
N ALA A 122 -8.40 -4.02 16.62
CA ALA A 122 -7.92 -3.86 15.25
C ALA A 122 -8.92 -2.91 14.58
N VAL A 123 -8.46 -1.73 14.21
CA VAL A 123 -9.22 -0.79 13.37
C VAL A 123 -9.04 -1.19 11.91
#